data_AF-A0A7G8DPD7-F1
#
_entry.id   AF-A0A7G8DPD7-F1
#
_cell.length_a   1.000
_cell.length_b   1.000
_cell.length_c   1.000
_cell.angle_alpha   90.00
_cell.angle_beta   90.00
_cell.angle_gamma   90.00
#
_symmetry.space_group_name_H-M   'P 1'
#
loop_
_entity.id
_entity.type
_entity.pdbx_description
1 polymer ?
#
loop_
_entity_poly.entity_id
_entity_poly.type
_entity_poly.pdbx_seq_one_letter_code
_entity_poly.pdbx_strand_id
1 'polypeptide(L)'
;MKDPRVGAVPLGLNDEQVSQKRPSDQGLLTQTVLTGTECRARNDRQTYFSMTRELVDAQFVLADQELTRRLWQEVGDRNLEMGRIINLLYRCSSHEDDSEMVEVDDAFLQLTLS
;
A
#
# COMPACT_ATOMS: atom_id res chain seq x y z
N MET A 1 -62.95 -49.26 -2.42
CA MET A 1 -63.58 -49.68 -3.69
C MET A 1 -62.56 -49.45 -4.81
N LYS A 2 -62.07 -50.55 -5.40
CA LYS A 2 -61.27 -50.69 -6.65
C LYS A 2 -59.80 -50.18 -6.72
N ASP A 3 -58.87 -51.14 -6.68
CA ASP A 3 -57.64 -51.22 -7.51
C ASP A 3 -58.02 -51.58 -8.97
N PRO A 4 -57.23 -51.31 -10.07
CA PRO A 4 -55.85 -51.83 -10.26
C PRO A 4 -54.85 -51.07 -11.22
N ARG A 5 -53.53 -51.37 -11.05
CA ARG A 5 -52.41 -51.66 -12.02
C ARG A 5 -52.23 -50.77 -13.28
N VAL A 6 -51.03 -50.36 -13.75
CA VAL A 6 -49.91 -51.16 -14.32
C VAL A 6 -48.72 -50.21 -14.68
N GLY A 7 -47.47 -50.63 -14.41
CA GLY A 7 -46.25 -50.37 -15.21
C GLY A 7 -45.66 -48.94 -15.18
N ALA A 8 -44.36 -48.67 -15.20
CA ALA A 8 -43.16 -49.45 -15.42
C ALA A 8 -41.96 -48.65 -14.84
N VAL A 9 -40.96 -49.35 -14.32
CA VAL A 9 -39.58 -48.83 -14.12
C VAL A 9 -38.80 -49.34 -15.37
N PRO A 10 -37.74 -48.71 -15.92
CA PRO A 10 -36.73 -47.94 -15.17
C PRO A 10 -35.92 -46.84 -15.91
N LEU A 11 -34.92 -46.29 -15.18
CA LEU A 11 -33.59 -45.85 -15.64
C LEU A 11 -33.48 -44.59 -16.52
N GLY A 12 -32.78 -43.60 -15.99
CA GLY A 12 -32.27 -42.47 -16.78
C GLY A 12 -31.73 -41.34 -15.92
N LEU A 13 -30.57 -41.58 -15.28
CA LEU A 13 -29.66 -40.51 -14.85
C LEU A 13 -29.45 -39.54 -16.00
N ASN A 14 -29.69 -38.25 -15.80
CA ASN A 14 -28.99 -37.15 -16.47
C ASN A 14 -29.19 -35.89 -15.63
N ASP A 15 -28.29 -35.70 -14.67
CA ASP A 15 -28.10 -34.43 -13.99
C ASP A 15 -27.80 -33.35 -15.02
N GLU A 16 -28.74 -32.42 -15.13
CA GLU A 16 -28.63 -31.19 -15.90
C GLU A 16 -27.49 -30.36 -15.29
N GLN A 17 -26.34 -30.36 -15.98
CA GLN A 17 -25.19 -29.51 -15.70
C GLN A 17 -25.59 -28.05 -15.96
N VAL A 18 -26.25 -27.43 -14.98
CA VAL A 18 -26.33 -25.98 -14.88
C VAL A 18 -24.92 -25.47 -14.58
N SER A 19 -24.34 -24.91 -15.64
CA SER A 19 -23.09 -24.18 -15.69
C SER A 19 -23.07 -23.07 -14.64
N GLN A 20 -22.67 -23.42 -13.42
CA GLN A 20 -22.30 -22.46 -12.39
C GLN A 20 -20.90 -21.98 -12.72
N LYS A 21 -20.84 -20.87 -13.47
CA LYS A 21 -19.64 -20.09 -13.74
C LYS A 21 -18.92 -19.83 -12.42
N ARG A 22 -17.88 -20.61 -12.11
CA ARG A 22 -17.00 -20.38 -10.97
C ARG A 22 -16.33 -19.02 -11.21
N PRO A 23 -16.55 -18.00 -10.37
CA PRO A 23 -15.79 -16.76 -10.47
C PRO A 23 -14.33 -17.11 -10.15
N SER A 24 -13.45 -16.72 -11.06
CA SER A 24 -12.02 -17.02 -11.03
C SER A 24 -11.39 -16.58 -9.70
N ASP A 25 -10.94 -17.55 -8.91
CA ASP A 25 -10.17 -17.37 -7.66
C ASP A 25 -8.91 -16.50 -7.85
N GLN A 26 -8.43 -16.39 -9.10
CA GLN A 26 -7.32 -15.52 -9.51
C GLN A 26 -7.59 -14.01 -9.38
N GLY A 27 -8.86 -13.56 -9.39
CA GLY A 27 -9.20 -12.13 -9.29
C GLY A 27 -9.15 -11.58 -7.87
N LEU A 28 -9.36 -12.43 -6.86
CA LEU A 28 -9.36 -12.03 -5.46
C LEU A 28 -7.91 -11.94 -4.92
N LEU A 29 -7.05 -12.89 -5.29
CA LEU A 29 -5.64 -12.90 -4.91
C LEU A 29 -4.88 -11.69 -5.47
N THR A 30 -5.16 -11.28 -6.69
CA THR A 30 -4.54 -10.09 -7.30
C THR A 30 -5.02 -8.80 -6.65
N GLN A 31 -6.31 -8.68 -6.35
CA GLN A 31 -6.85 -7.47 -5.71
C GLN A 31 -6.34 -7.28 -4.28
N THR A 32 -6.24 -8.35 -3.48
CA THR A 32 -5.71 -8.25 -2.09
C THR A 32 -4.20 -8.03 -2.05
N VAL A 33 -3.44 -8.59 -3.00
CA VAL A 33 -2.00 -8.34 -3.09
C VAL A 33 -1.71 -6.89 -3.51
N LEU A 34 -2.46 -6.36 -4.49
CA LEU A 34 -2.32 -4.97 -4.93
C LEU A 34 -2.65 -3.98 -3.80
N THR A 35 -3.76 -4.17 -3.08
CA THR A 35 -4.12 -3.30 -1.94
C THR A 35 -3.09 -3.39 -0.81
N GLY A 36 -2.56 -4.58 -0.52
CA GLY A 36 -1.51 -4.76 0.48
C GLY A 36 -0.19 -4.05 0.11
N THR A 37 0.20 -4.06 -1.17
CA THR A 37 1.41 -3.38 -1.65
C THR A 37 1.28 -1.87 -1.63
N GLU A 38 0.11 -1.34 -2.02
CA GLU A 38 -0.15 0.10 -1.96
C GLU A 38 -0.21 0.63 -0.52
N CYS A 39 -0.79 -0.15 0.40
CA CYS A 39 -0.80 0.20 1.83
C CYS A 39 0.62 0.27 2.41
N ARG A 40 1.51 -0.66 2.02
CA ARG A 40 2.91 -0.65 2.45
C ARG A 40 3.65 0.57 1.90
N ALA A 41 3.57 0.81 0.60
CA ALA A 41 4.23 1.94 -0.05
C ALA A 41 3.75 3.31 0.49
N ARG A 42 2.45 3.47 0.76
CA ARG A 42 1.90 4.68 1.40
C ARG A 42 2.41 4.84 2.83
N ASN A 43 2.47 3.76 3.60
CA ASN A 43 2.98 3.79 4.98
C ASN A 43 4.47 4.15 5.04
N ASP A 44 5.26 3.60 4.12
CA ASP A 44 6.68 3.94 3.97
C ASP A 44 6.83 5.43 3.68
N ARG A 45 6.14 5.97 2.67
CA ARG A 45 6.20 7.39 2.29
C ARG A 45 5.81 8.33 3.43
N GLN A 46 4.73 8.03 4.15
CA GLN A 46 4.31 8.82 5.31
C GLN A 46 5.41 8.91 6.37
N THR A 47 6.16 7.83 6.59
CA THR A 47 7.27 7.80 7.55
C THR A 47 8.38 8.79 7.16
N TYR A 48 8.73 8.87 5.87
CA TYR A 48 9.69 9.86 5.38
C TYR A 48 9.19 11.29 5.58
N PHE A 49 7.90 11.54 5.33
CA PHE A 49 7.34 12.88 5.44
C PHE A 49 7.27 13.37 6.88
N SER A 50 6.77 12.53 7.79
CA SER A 50 6.75 12.82 9.22
C SER A 50 8.15 13.08 9.76
N MET A 51 9.11 12.19 9.45
CA MET A 51 10.50 12.33 9.88
C MET A 51 11.14 13.63 9.36
N THR A 52 10.85 14.00 8.10
CA THR A 52 11.34 15.25 7.51
C THR A 52 10.76 16.45 8.23
N ARG A 53 9.45 16.47 8.50
CA ARG A 53 8.79 17.58 9.24
C ARG A 53 9.38 17.77 10.63
N GLU A 54 9.57 16.69 11.37
CA GLU A 54 10.20 16.73 12.69
C GLU A 54 11.64 17.28 12.62
N LEU A 55 12.41 16.90 11.60
CA LEU A 55 13.73 17.44 11.36
C LEU A 55 13.70 18.93 11.01
N VAL A 56 12.73 19.38 10.22
CA VAL A 56 12.55 20.80 9.87
C VAL A 56 12.28 21.62 11.12
N ASP A 57 11.34 21.18 11.95
CA ASP A 57 10.99 21.88 13.19
C ASP A 57 12.19 21.92 14.14
N ALA A 58 12.85 20.78 14.35
CA ALA A 58 14.01 20.71 15.24
C ALA A 58 15.17 21.60 14.75
N GLN A 59 15.51 21.53 13.45
CA GLN A 59 16.69 22.17 12.90
C GLN A 59 16.48 23.65 12.57
N PHE A 60 15.36 24.01 11.95
CA PHE A 60 15.14 25.35 11.39
C PHE A 60 14.25 26.23 12.27
N VAL A 61 13.29 25.65 13.00
CA VAL A 61 12.37 26.43 13.84
C VAL A 61 12.90 26.57 15.27
N LEU A 62 13.27 25.44 15.89
CA LEU A 62 13.70 25.38 17.29
C LEU A 62 15.21 25.57 17.46
N ALA A 63 16.00 25.29 16.41
CA ALA A 63 17.46 25.21 16.46
C ALA A 63 17.97 24.26 17.57
N ASP A 64 17.23 23.19 17.84
CA ASP A 64 17.55 22.20 18.87
C ASP A 64 18.48 21.11 18.32
N GLN A 65 19.78 21.30 18.54
CA GLN A 65 20.80 20.39 18.03
C GLN A 65 20.72 18.98 18.60
N GLU A 66 20.30 18.82 19.86
CA GLU A 66 20.20 17.48 20.46
C GLU A 66 19.00 16.73 19.91
N LEU A 67 17.87 17.42 19.71
CA LEU A 67 16.70 16.84 19.05
C LEU A 67 17.01 16.48 17.60
N THR A 68 17.62 17.40 16.83
CA THR A 68 18.05 17.11 15.46
C THR A 68 18.98 15.90 15.41
N ARG A 69 19.95 15.80 16.33
CA ARG A 69 20.86 14.65 16.42
C ARG A 69 20.11 13.34 16.68
N ARG A 70 19.15 13.34 17.62
CA ARG A 70 18.33 12.15 17.93
C ARG A 70 17.48 11.71 16.75
N LEU A 71 16.84 12.65 16.05
CA LEU A 71 16.05 12.36 14.85
C LEU A 71 16.92 11.74 13.75
N TRP A 72 18.13 12.26 13.52
CA TRP A 72 19.06 11.63 12.57
C TRP A 72 19.54 10.24 13.00
N GLN A 73 19.68 9.97 14.30
CA GLN A 73 19.92 8.60 14.78
C GLN A 73 18.73 7.70 14.47
N GLU A 74 17.51 8.19 14.69
CA GLU A 74 16.28 7.45 14.40
C GLU A 74 16.12 7.14 12.89
N VAL A 75 16.51 8.06 12.00
CA VAL A 75 16.61 7.80 10.55
C VAL A 75 17.49 6.57 10.29
N GLY A 76 18.64 6.47 10.94
CA GLY A 76 19.55 5.33 10.83
C GLY A 76 18.97 4.05 11.43
N ASP A 77 18.41 4.12 12.64
CA ASP A 77 17.85 2.97 13.36
C ASP A 77 16.65 2.37 12.62
N ARG A 78 15.84 3.20 11.96
CA ARG A 78 14.70 2.78 11.13
C ARG A 78 15.11 2.40 9.70
N ASN A 79 16.40 2.46 9.38
CA ASN A 79 16.95 2.19 8.04
C ASN A 79 16.28 3.02 6.93
N LEU A 80 15.96 4.29 7.23
CA LEU A 80 15.43 5.23 6.26
C LEU A 80 16.53 5.74 5.35
N GLU A 81 16.20 5.93 4.07
CA GLU A 81 17.15 6.42 3.08
C GLU A 81 17.51 7.90 3.35
N MET A 82 18.73 8.13 3.82
CA MET A 82 19.23 9.47 4.12
C MET A 82 19.15 10.40 2.91
N GLY A 83 19.44 9.91 1.69
CA GLY A 83 19.37 10.70 0.47
C GLY A 83 17.98 11.28 0.20
N ARG A 84 16.95 10.46 0.43
CA ARG A 84 15.55 10.84 0.30
C ARG A 84 15.14 11.89 1.35
N ILE A 85 15.54 11.73 2.61
CA ILE A 85 15.30 12.72 3.67
C ILE A 85 16.00 14.04 3.37
N ILE A 86 17.29 14.01 2.96
CA ILE A 86 18.05 15.21 2.60
C ILE A 86 17.40 15.92 1.40
N ASN A 87 16.94 15.16 0.40
CA ASN A 87 16.25 15.74 -0.74
C ASN A 87 14.97 16.47 -0.29
N LEU A 88 14.13 15.83 0.53
CA LEU A 88 12.93 16.45 1.06
C LEU A 88 13.26 17.73 1.85
N LEU A 89 14.24 17.68 2.76
CA LEU A 89 14.64 18.82 3.61
C LEU A 89 15.02 20.08 2.82
N TYR A 90 15.75 19.92 1.72
CA TYR A 90 16.36 21.06 1.02
C TYR A 90 15.73 21.39 -0.33
N ARG A 91 14.89 20.51 -0.88
CA ARG A 91 14.23 20.72 -2.18
C ARG A 91 12.73 21.00 -2.03
N CYS A 92 12.13 20.68 -0.88
CA CYS A 92 10.74 21.00 -0.61
C CYS A 92 10.59 22.47 -0.21
N SER A 93 9.72 23.18 -0.93
CA SER A 93 9.43 24.60 -0.68
C SER A 93 8.55 24.81 0.55
N SER A 94 7.67 23.86 0.84
CA SER A 94 6.76 23.89 1.99
C SER A 94 6.51 22.49 2.53
N HIS A 95 6.99 22.23 3.75
CA HIS A 95 6.83 20.93 4.39
C HIS A 95 5.41 20.69 4.95
N GLU A 96 4.60 21.74 5.09
CA GLU A 96 3.20 21.66 5.51
C GLU A 96 2.27 21.25 4.35
N ASP A 97 2.72 21.41 3.10
CA ASP A 97 1.95 21.06 1.91
C ASP A 97 2.26 19.64 1.47
N ASP A 98 1.29 18.73 1.64
CA ASP A 98 1.42 17.33 1.27
C ASP A 98 1.67 17.15 -0.25
N SER A 99 1.13 18.02 -1.11
CA SER A 99 1.30 17.92 -2.56
C SER A 99 2.73 18.22 -2.95
N GLU A 100 3.31 19.29 -2.41
CA GLU A 100 4.71 19.66 -2.63
C GLU A 100 5.66 18.57 -2.12
N MET A 101 5.40 18.00 -0.94
CA MET A 101 6.18 16.87 -0.43
C MET A 101 6.10 15.65 -1.35
N VAL A 102 4.91 15.38 -1.91
CA VAL A 102 4.72 14.31 -2.89
C VAL A 102 5.53 14.58 -4.16
N GLU A 103 5.39 15.75 -4.77
CA GLU A 103 6.06 16.06 -6.04
C GLU A 103 7.59 15.96 -5.94
N VAL A 104 8.18 16.49 -4.86
CA VAL A 104 9.62 16.45 -4.60
C VAL A 104 10.12 15.02 -4.41
N ASP A 105 9.33 14.20 -3.72
CA ASP A 105 9.64 12.80 -3.45
C ASP A 105 9.55 11.94 -4.73
N ASP A 106 8.50 12.11 -5.54
CA ASP A 106 8.37 11.38 -6.79
C ASP A 106 9.47 11.77 -7.78
N ALA A 107 9.86 13.05 -7.82
CA ALA A 107 10.99 13.51 -8.64
C ALA A 107 12.30 12.82 -8.22
N PHE A 108 12.54 12.65 -6.91
CA PHE A 108 13.70 11.92 -6.40
C PHE A 108 13.66 10.44 -6.78
N LEU A 109 12.52 9.78 -6.58
CA LEU A 109 12.38 8.36 -6.92
C LEU A 109 12.58 8.09 -8.41
N GLN A 110 12.15 9.00 -9.28
CA GLN A 110 12.37 8.90 -10.73
C GLN A 110 13.86 8.98 -11.11
N LEU A 111 14.66 9.77 -10.40
CA LEU A 111 16.11 9.88 -10.63
C LEU A 111 16.83 8.59 -10.23
N THR A 112 16.38 7.93 -9.16
CA THR A 112 17.02 6.70 -8.64
C THR A 112 16.61 5.44 -9.41
N LEU A 113 15.51 5.49 -10.18
CA LEU A 113 15.04 4.40 -11.03
C LEU A 113 15.63 4.40 -12.46
N SER A 114 16.39 5.43 -12.81
CA SER A 114 17.04 5.60 -14.14
C SER A 114 18.46 5.05 -14.15
#